data_AF-A0A7Y6MGT5-F1
#
_entry.id   AF-A0A7Y6MGT5-F1
#
_cell.length_a   1.000
_cell.length_b   1.000
_cell.length_c   1.000
_cell.angle_alpha   90.00
_cell.angle_beta   90.00
_cell.angle_gamma   90.00
#
_symmetry.space_group_name_H-M   'P 1'
#
loop_
_entity.id
_entity.type
_entity.pdbx_description
1 polymer ?
#
loop_
_entity_poly.entity_id
_entity_poly.type
_entity_poly.pdbx_seq_one_letter_code
_entity_poly.pdbx_strand_id
1 'polypeptide(L)'
;MVTPCKHCGAPIEQRRGRGRPKAYCPEGDCQAAAKRERELRRATPGLEGALARAEQLYERMESGLAAAIEPLAHALAQELSPAGVEAKLSAVQAEAHTRVAVARAEREQAFEQVRLAREAAEHARREAAQMRLRVEEAETERDTALGDGERAREQALAALREAASTERQALQNAEKSARRAEQAERRAKEAVTRVELAERARDQAVQELAERVEAAEARTREALEQAVQAGEDAELARSERDRAREEVAAAAHARQEAEREVAAARARAEAAEQERDRAVARAESAERAAAQAERDRAVALNERAAALSEAEQARDNAAALVAQAQENAAAEVAEAARERERMERELAALAETLEAARREAAELAEREAAHRAEAVAAERERADALSGERDELRVELRLERARLDDVRAQLEAARGEAAELRERAVAAELRSGRGG
;
A
#
# COMPACT_ATOMS: atom_id res chain seq x y z
N MET A 1 44.33 42.91 46.52
CA MET A 1 43.90 43.12 47.91
C MET A 1 45.17 43.12 48.74
N VAL A 2 45.33 44.08 49.64
CA VAL A 2 46.48 44.12 50.55
C VAL A 2 46.04 43.49 51.86
N THR A 3 46.78 42.49 52.35
CA THR A 3 46.49 41.82 53.62
C THR A 3 47.67 42.04 54.56
N PRO A 4 47.45 42.42 55.82
CA PRO A 4 48.55 42.59 56.75
C PRO A 4 49.23 41.25 57.06
N CYS A 5 50.54 41.27 57.23
CA CYS A 5 51.33 40.13 57.68
C CYS A 5 50.89 39.71 59.09
N LYS A 6 50.61 38.43 59.28
CA LYS A 6 50.18 37.88 60.59
C LYS A 6 51.21 38.00 61.71
N HIS A 7 52.46 38.37 61.42
CA HIS A 7 53.51 38.50 62.43
C HIS A 7 53.93 39.96 62.65
N CYS A 8 54.29 40.69 61.60
CA CYS A 8 54.80 42.07 61.72
C CYS A 8 53.81 43.15 61.28
N GLY A 9 52.61 42.79 60.80
CA GLY A 9 51.59 43.73 60.33
C GLY A 9 51.87 44.40 58.98
N ALA A 10 53.04 44.21 58.38
CA ALA A 10 53.39 44.83 57.10
C ALA A 10 52.41 44.46 55.98
N PRO A 11 52.06 45.39 55.08
CA PRO A 11 51.14 45.14 53.98
C PRO A 11 51.71 44.12 53.00
N ILE A 12 50.97 43.04 52.74
CA ILE A 12 51.31 42.01 51.75
C ILE A 12 50.41 42.16 50.54
N GLU A 13 51.00 42.34 49.37
CA GLU A 13 50.27 42.32 48.11
C GLU A 13 49.84 40.89 47.74
N GLN A 14 48.53 40.65 47.69
CA GLN A 14 47.99 39.38 47.23
C GLN A 14 47.91 39.36 45.71
N ARG A 15 48.49 38.32 45.09
CA ARG A 15 48.29 38.03 43.66
C ARG A 15 46.86 37.53 43.45
N ARG A 16 46.14 38.10 42.47
CA ARG A 16 44.82 37.59 42.05
C ARG A 16 45.03 36.31 41.23
N GLY A 17 44.71 35.14 41.79
CA GLY A 17 44.85 33.83 41.13
C GLY A 17 44.45 32.66 42.03
N ARG A 18 44.38 31.44 41.48
CA ARG A 18 44.15 30.21 42.27
C ARG A 18 45.40 29.91 43.11
N GLY A 19 45.26 29.99 44.42
CA GLY A 19 46.33 29.67 45.37
C GLY A 19 45.98 30.14 46.78
N ARG A 20 46.62 29.54 47.79
CA ARG A 20 46.43 29.94 49.19
C ARG A 20 46.96 31.37 49.40
N PRO A 21 46.17 32.31 49.95
CA PRO A 21 46.63 33.67 50.23
C PRO A 21 47.89 33.68 51.09
N LYS A 22 48.82 34.59 50.78
CA LYS A 22 50.07 34.73 51.55
C LYS A 22 49.76 35.35 52.91
N ALA A 23 50.01 34.62 53.98
CA ALA A 23 49.76 35.09 55.36
C ALA A 23 50.96 35.81 56.00
N TYR A 24 52.15 35.68 55.42
CA TYR A 24 53.41 36.23 55.93
C TYR A 24 54.19 36.93 54.81
N CYS A 25 55.04 37.90 55.17
CA CYS A 25 55.89 38.62 54.23
C CYS A 25 56.80 37.65 53.46
N PRO A 26 56.87 37.74 52.12
CA PRO A 26 57.71 36.85 51.32
C PRO A 26 59.21 37.12 51.49
N GLU A 27 59.59 38.36 51.81
CA GLU A 27 60.99 38.80 51.89
C GLU A 27 61.59 38.71 53.30
N GLY A 28 60.78 38.41 54.32
CA GLY A 28 61.24 38.36 55.71
C GLY A 28 61.03 36.99 56.35
N ASP A 29 61.86 36.66 57.34
CA ASP A 29 61.75 35.44 58.17
C ASP A 29 60.51 35.42 59.09
N CYS A 30 59.51 36.27 58.84
CA CYS A 30 58.30 36.40 59.66
C CYS A 30 57.55 35.07 59.86
N GLN A 31 57.53 34.21 58.83
CA GLN A 31 56.93 32.88 58.96
C GLN A 31 57.73 31.97 59.90
N ALA A 32 59.06 31.99 59.79
CA ALA A 32 59.96 31.21 60.64
C ALA A 32 59.98 31.74 62.07
N ALA A 33 59.98 33.06 62.25
CA ALA A 33 59.89 33.74 63.54
C ALA A 33 58.56 33.42 64.26
N ALA A 34 57.43 33.56 63.56
CA ALA A 34 56.13 33.16 64.12
C ALA A 34 56.04 31.66 64.41
N LYS A 35 56.72 30.80 63.64
CA LYS A 35 56.81 29.36 63.92
C LYS A 35 57.59 29.10 65.22
N ARG A 36 58.78 29.70 65.36
CA ARG A 36 59.61 29.62 66.58
C ARG A 36 58.87 30.14 67.80
N GLU A 37 58.18 31.28 67.69
CA GLU A 37 57.40 31.85 68.78
C GLU A 37 56.25 30.93 69.22
N ARG A 38 55.53 30.32 68.27
CA ARG A 38 54.49 29.32 68.59
C ARG A 38 55.07 28.04 69.20
N GLU A 39 56.23 27.59 68.75
CA GLU A 39 56.93 26.44 69.34
C GLU A 39 57.39 26.74 70.76
N LEU A 40 57.92 27.94 71.00
CA LEU A 40 58.30 28.41 72.31
C LEU A 40 57.08 28.46 73.25
N ARG A 41 55.97 29.11 72.84
CA ARG A 41 54.73 29.17 73.62
C ARG A 41 54.14 27.78 73.89
N ARG A 42 54.30 26.81 72.98
CA ARG A 42 53.87 25.42 73.19
C ARG A 42 54.75 24.65 74.18
N ALA A 43 56.04 24.97 74.20
CA ALA A 43 57.03 24.34 75.07
C ALA A 43 57.12 25.01 76.46
N THR A 44 56.51 26.19 76.63
CA THR A 44 56.41 26.86 77.94
C THR A 44 55.71 25.93 78.94
N PRO A 45 56.39 25.52 80.04
CA PRO A 45 55.77 24.72 81.08
C PRO A 45 54.68 25.52 81.81
N GLY A 46 53.63 24.84 82.26
CA GLY A 46 52.55 25.46 83.04
C GLY A 46 51.31 25.85 82.22
N LEU A 47 50.49 26.72 82.81
CA LEU A 47 49.14 27.06 82.33
C LEU A 47 49.15 27.79 80.98
N GLU A 48 50.18 28.61 80.73
CA GLU A 48 50.32 29.37 79.47
C GLU A 48 50.54 28.46 78.26
N GLY A 49 51.38 27.41 78.38
CA GLY A 49 51.59 26.46 77.29
C GLY A 49 50.41 25.51 77.07
N ALA A 50 49.66 25.18 78.13
CA ALA A 50 48.41 24.44 78.01
C ALA A 50 47.32 25.28 77.29
N LEU A 51 47.20 26.56 77.63
CA LEU A 51 46.29 27.50 76.98
C LEU A 51 46.63 27.67 75.49
N ALA A 52 47.90 27.83 75.14
CA ALA A 52 48.34 27.97 73.75
C ALA A 52 48.05 26.72 72.89
N ARG A 53 48.06 25.51 73.48
CA ARG A 53 47.66 24.27 72.78
C ARG A 53 46.15 24.18 72.61
N ALA A 54 45.38 24.60 73.63
CA ALA A 54 43.92 24.65 73.55
C ALA A 54 43.46 25.64 72.47
N GLU A 55 44.04 26.85 72.41
CA GLU A 55 43.75 27.84 71.38
C GLU A 55 44.01 27.31 69.96
N GLN A 56 45.12 26.60 69.72
CA GLN A 56 45.41 25.99 68.41
C GLN A 56 44.42 24.88 68.03
N LEU A 57 43.92 24.13 69.01
CA LEU A 57 42.87 23.13 68.77
C LEU A 57 41.57 23.83 68.39
N TYR A 58 41.18 24.89 69.10
CA TYR A 58 40.02 25.71 68.78
C TYR A 58 40.12 26.32 67.38
N GLU A 59 41.24 26.96 67.01
CA GLU A 59 41.44 27.52 65.66
C GLU A 59 41.31 26.46 64.56
N ARG A 60 41.79 25.23 64.81
CA ARG A 60 41.68 24.12 63.86
C ARG A 60 40.25 23.61 63.74
N MET A 61 39.54 23.47 64.86
CA MET A 61 38.13 23.08 64.87
C MET A 61 37.27 24.14 64.19
N GLU A 62 37.50 25.42 64.48
CA GLU A 62 36.81 26.55 63.84
C GLU A 62 37.07 26.57 62.33
N SER A 63 38.33 26.42 61.90
CA SER A 63 38.68 26.37 60.47
C SER A 63 38.08 25.15 59.76
N GLY A 64 38.08 23.98 60.41
CA GLY A 64 37.51 22.74 59.86
C GLY A 64 35.99 22.81 59.77
N LEU A 65 35.33 23.35 60.79
CA LEU A 65 33.89 23.53 60.83
C LEU A 65 33.44 24.59 59.80
N ALA A 66 34.16 25.72 59.69
CA ALA A 66 33.90 26.71 58.66
C ALA A 66 34.04 26.11 57.25
N ALA A 67 35.09 25.33 56.99
CA ALA A 67 35.29 24.66 55.71
C ALA A 67 34.21 23.62 55.37
N ALA A 68 33.58 23.00 56.38
CA ALA A 68 32.46 22.07 56.17
C ALA A 68 31.11 22.79 56.00
N ILE A 69 30.90 23.88 56.74
CA ILE A 69 29.65 24.65 56.71
C ILE A 69 29.57 25.56 55.48
N GLU A 70 30.68 26.12 55.02
CA GLU A 70 30.68 27.11 53.93
C GLU A 70 30.14 26.55 52.60
N PRO A 71 30.49 25.33 52.14
CA PRO A 71 29.87 24.71 50.97
C PRO A 71 28.37 24.45 51.15
N LEU A 72 27.94 24.04 52.35
CA LEU A 72 26.52 23.81 52.67
C LEU A 72 25.75 25.12 52.69
N ALA A 73 26.31 26.18 53.28
CA ALA A 73 25.74 27.52 53.28
C ALA A 73 25.67 28.07 51.85
N HIS A 74 26.66 27.80 51.01
CA HIS A 74 26.64 28.19 49.59
C HIS A 74 25.56 27.44 48.82
N ALA A 75 25.43 26.13 48.98
CA ALA A 75 24.38 25.34 48.36
C ALA A 75 22.98 25.78 48.85
N LEU A 76 22.80 25.98 50.16
CA LEU A 76 21.55 26.49 50.71
C LEU A 76 21.25 27.92 50.22
N ALA A 77 22.26 28.78 50.06
CA ALA A 77 22.07 30.10 49.47
C ALA A 77 21.70 29.99 47.98
N GLN A 78 22.29 29.08 47.22
CA GLN A 78 21.89 28.84 45.82
C GLN A 78 20.46 28.31 45.71
N GLU A 79 19.98 27.55 46.69
CA GLU A 79 18.67 26.89 46.61
C GLU A 79 17.54 27.67 47.30
N LEU A 80 17.85 28.45 48.33
CA LEU A 80 16.89 29.17 49.17
C LEU A 80 17.00 30.69 49.07
N SER A 81 18.02 31.23 48.40
CA SER A 81 18.01 32.67 48.10
C SER A 81 16.88 33.01 47.13
N PRO A 82 16.34 34.23 47.19
CA PRO A 82 15.35 34.70 46.22
C PRO A 82 15.80 34.48 44.78
N ALA A 83 17.06 34.80 44.46
CA ALA A 83 17.62 34.61 43.11
C ALA A 83 17.69 33.13 42.69
N GLY A 84 18.03 32.23 43.62
CA GLY A 84 18.05 30.80 43.39
C GLY A 84 16.67 30.21 43.12
N VAL A 85 15.69 30.60 43.94
CA VAL A 85 14.29 30.21 43.77
C VAL A 85 13.72 30.77 42.46
N GLU A 86 13.99 32.03 42.12
CA GLU A 86 13.60 32.63 40.84
C GLU A 86 14.22 31.90 39.65
N ALA A 87 15.51 31.49 39.73
CA ALA A 87 16.16 30.71 38.69
C ALA A 87 15.49 29.34 38.50
N LYS A 88 15.13 28.65 39.61
CA LYS A 88 14.38 27.38 39.56
C LYS A 88 12.99 27.56 38.99
N LEU A 89 12.25 28.58 39.42
CA LEU A 89 10.93 28.88 38.88
C LEU A 89 11.01 29.19 37.38
N SER A 90 12.01 29.95 36.95
CA SER A 90 12.26 30.23 35.53
C SER A 90 12.58 28.97 34.73
N ALA A 91 13.38 28.06 35.29
CA ALA A 91 13.69 26.78 34.67
C ALA A 91 12.44 25.90 34.53
N VAL A 92 11.63 25.79 35.59
CA VAL A 92 10.37 25.03 35.57
C VAL A 92 9.36 25.67 34.62
N GLN A 93 9.27 27.00 34.56
CA GLN A 93 8.43 27.71 33.61
C GLN A 93 8.89 27.46 32.17
N ALA A 94 10.19 27.52 31.90
CA ALA A 94 10.74 27.21 30.58
C ALA A 94 10.41 25.77 30.16
N GLU A 95 10.61 24.80 31.05
CA GLU A 95 10.24 23.40 30.80
C GLU A 95 8.73 23.24 30.54
N ALA A 96 7.89 23.91 31.32
CA ALA A 96 6.44 23.90 31.11
C ALA A 96 6.06 24.51 29.75
N HIS A 97 6.69 25.62 29.35
CA HIS A 97 6.48 26.22 28.03
C HIS A 97 6.91 25.29 26.90
N THR A 98 8.04 24.60 27.05
CA THR A 98 8.49 23.58 26.09
C THR A 98 7.49 22.43 25.98
N ARG A 99 7.02 21.88 27.11
CA ARG A 99 6.02 20.80 27.11
C ARG A 99 4.71 21.22 26.45
N VAL A 100 4.24 22.45 26.70
CA VAL A 100 3.04 22.98 26.04
C VAL A 100 3.26 23.20 24.55
N ALA A 101 4.44 23.65 24.12
CA ALA A 101 4.78 23.81 22.71
C ALA A 101 4.79 22.45 21.98
N VAL A 102 5.40 21.42 22.58
CA VAL A 102 5.40 20.05 22.05
C VAL A 102 3.97 19.51 21.93
N ALA A 103 3.16 19.63 22.99
CA ALA A 103 1.78 19.16 22.97
C ALA A 103 0.92 19.86 21.91
N ARG A 104 1.17 21.15 21.64
CA ARG A 104 0.51 21.89 20.55
C ARG A 104 0.94 21.40 19.17
N ALA A 105 2.24 21.18 18.97
CA ALA A 105 2.77 20.63 17.72
C ALA A 105 2.24 19.22 17.44
N GLU A 106 2.19 18.35 18.44
CA GLU A 106 1.60 17.01 18.33
C GLU A 106 0.10 17.07 18.00
N ARG A 107 -0.63 18.00 18.62
CA ARG A 107 -2.05 18.21 18.32
C ARG A 107 -2.26 18.67 16.87
N GLU A 108 -1.43 19.58 16.38
CA GLU A 108 -1.48 20.07 15.00
C GLU A 108 -1.14 18.95 14.00
N GLN A 109 -0.11 18.15 14.29
CA GLN A 109 0.22 16.96 13.51
C GLN A 109 -0.94 15.95 13.49
N ALA A 110 -1.58 15.68 14.63
CA ALA A 110 -2.72 14.78 14.71
C ALA A 110 -3.91 15.29 13.87
N PHE A 111 -4.18 16.60 13.87
CA PHE A 111 -5.22 17.18 13.01
C PHE A 111 -4.88 17.07 11.52
N GLU A 112 -3.62 17.28 11.16
CA GLU A 112 -3.16 17.12 9.78
C GLU A 112 -3.30 15.66 9.31
N GLN A 113 -2.92 14.69 10.14
CA GLN A 113 -3.10 13.27 9.85
C GLN A 113 -4.58 12.90 9.66
N VAL A 114 -5.47 13.43 10.50
CA VAL A 114 -6.92 13.23 10.33
C VAL A 114 -7.44 13.87 9.04
N ARG A 115 -6.93 15.05 8.66
CA ARG A 115 -7.29 15.70 7.40
C ARG A 115 -6.88 14.85 6.19
N LEU A 116 -5.61 14.44 6.13
CA LEU A 116 -5.09 13.58 5.07
C LEU A 116 -5.84 12.25 5.00
N ALA A 117 -6.15 11.63 6.14
CA ALA A 117 -6.93 10.41 6.19
C ALA A 117 -8.36 10.60 5.66
N ARG A 118 -9.00 11.75 5.91
CA ARG A 118 -10.33 12.07 5.36
C ARG A 118 -10.27 12.30 3.85
N GLU A 119 -9.29 13.05 3.37
CA GLU A 119 -9.09 13.29 1.93
C GLU A 119 -8.84 11.96 1.18
N ALA A 120 -7.99 11.10 1.73
CA ALA A 120 -7.75 9.76 1.18
C ALA A 120 -9.03 8.89 1.19
N ALA A 121 -9.80 8.92 2.28
CA ALA A 121 -11.06 8.18 2.36
C ALA A 121 -12.11 8.70 1.36
N GLU A 122 -12.20 10.01 1.16
CA GLU A 122 -13.07 10.60 0.13
C GLU A 122 -12.63 10.23 -1.28
N HIS A 123 -11.32 10.25 -1.55
CA HIS A 123 -10.77 9.84 -2.83
C HIS A 123 -11.11 8.38 -3.13
N ALA A 124 -10.85 7.47 -2.19
CA ALA A 124 -11.19 6.05 -2.31
C ALA A 124 -12.70 5.82 -2.51
N ARG A 125 -13.56 6.63 -1.87
CA ARG A 125 -15.02 6.57 -2.10
C ARG A 125 -15.40 7.00 -3.51
N ARG A 126 -14.78 8.06 -4.05
CA ARG A 126 -15.02 8.53 -5.42
C ARG A 126 -14.57 7.49 -6.43
N GLU A 127 -13.40 6.90 -6.25
CA GLU A 127 -12.91 5.80 -7.11
C GLU A 127 -13.83 4.58 -7.05
N ALA A 128 -14.27 4.17 -5.85
CA ALA A 128 -15.20 3.05 -5.71
C ALA A 128 -16.60 3.34 -6.30
N ALA A 129 -17.04 4.60 -6.30
CA ALA A 129 -18.28 5.01 -6.96
C ALA A 129 -18.12 4.98 -8.49
N GLN A 130 -17.01 5.49 -9.02
CA GLN A 130 -16.69 5.44 -10.45
C GLN A 130 -16.56 3.99 -10.94
N MET A 131 -15.91 3.12 -10.17
CA MET A 131 -15.78 1.71 -10.54
C MET A 131 -17.15 1.01 -10.58
N ARG A 132 -18.05 1.33 -9.64
CA ARG A 132 -19.42 0.81 -9.66
C ARG A 132 -20.20 1.25 -10.90
N LEU A 133 -20.09 2.52 -11.28
CA LEU A 133 -20.71 3.03 -12.51
C LEU A 133 -20.18 2.30 -13.75
N ARG A 134 -18.86 2.10 -13.84
CA ARG A 134 -18.25 1.34 -14.96
C ARG A 134 -18.71 -0.11 -15.02
N VAL A 135 -18.91 -0.75 -13.86
CA VAL A 135 -19.44 -2.12 -13.81
C VAL A 135 -20.90 -2.15 -14.27
N GLU A 136 -21.72 -1.20 -13.81
CA GLU A 136 -23.11 -1.07 -14.23
C GLU A 136 -23.21 -0.80 -15.75
N GLU A 137 -22.41 0.12 -16.27
CA GLU A 137 -22.28 0.38 -17.72
C GLU A 137 -21.91 -0.91 -18.47
N ALA A 138 -20.88 -1.62 -18.05
CA ALA A 138 -20.46 -2.88 -18.67
C ALA A 138 -21.53 -3.98 -18.59
N GLU A 139 -22.30 -4.04 -17.50
CA GLU A 139 -23.43 -4.96 -17.36
C GLU A 139 -24.57 -4.60 -18.33
N THR A 140 -24.90 -3.32 -18.47
CA THR A 140 -25.90 -2.87 -19.45
C THR A 140 -25.45 -3.10 -20.88
N GLU A 141 -24.17 -2.91 -21.20
CA GLU A 141 -23.59 -3.23 -22.52
C GLU A 141 -23.65 -4.73 -22.80
N ARG A 142 -23.34 -5.57 -21.80
CA ARG A 142 -23.45 -7.03 -21.93
C ARG A 142 -24.90 -7.44 -22.20
N ASP A 143 -25.85 -6.89 -21.45
CA ASP A 143 -27.26 -7.27 -21.56
C ASP A 143 -27.86 -6.78 -22.89
N THR A 144 -27.44 -5.61 -23.39
CA THR A 144 -27.82 -5.14 -24.73
C THR A 144 -27.23 -6.03 -25.81
N ALA A 145 -25.95 -6.40 -25.73
CA ALA A 145 -25.30 -7.31 -26.66
C ALA A 145 -25.95 -8.71 -26.68
N LEU A 146 -26.34 -9.23 -25.51
CA LEU A 146 -27.09 -10.49 -25.41
C LEU A 146 -28.46 -10.37 -26.09
N GLY A 147 -29.20 -9.29 -25.82
CA GLY A 147 -30.49 -9.02 -26.46
C GLY A 147 -30.38 -8.86 -27.98
N ASP A 148 -29.32 -8.22 -28.49
CA ASP A 148 -29.03 -8.14 -29.92
C ASP A 148 -28.72 -9.52 -30.52
N GLY A 149 -27.93 -10.33 -29.82
CA GLY A 149 -27.63 -11.71 -30.22
C GLY A 149 -28.88 -12.58 -30.31
N GLU A 150 -29.79 -12.46 -29.34
CA GLU A 150 -31.09 -13.16 -29.36
C GLU A 150 -31.96 -12.69 -30.53
N ARG A 151 -32.10 -11.38 -30.75
CA ARG A 151 -32.83 -10.82 -31.90
C ARG A 151 -32.25 -11.30 -33.23
N ALA A 152 -30.94 -11.27 -33.39
CA ALA A 152 -30.26 -11.73 -34.60
C ALA A 152 -30.53 -13.23 -34.84
N ARG A 153 -30.52 -14.05 -33.78
CA ARG A 153 -30.86 -15.47 -33.87
C ARG A 153 -32.32 -15.69 -34.26
N GLU A 154 -33.25 -14.94 -33.69
CA GLU A 154 -34.67 -15.00 -34.06
C GLU A 154 -34.90 -14.62 -35.52
N GLN A 155 -34.26 -13.53 -35.98
CA GLN A 155 -34.30 -13.10 -37.38
C GLN A 155 -33.72 -14.17 -38.31
N ALA A 156 -32.58 -14.77 -37.95
CA ALA A 156 -31.98 -15.86 -38.74
C ALA A 156 -32.92 -17.09 -38.81
N LEU A 157 -33.55 -17.46 -37.70
CA LEU A 157 -34.54 -18.55 -37.68
C LEU A 157 -35.79 -18.22 -38.50
N ALA A 158 -36.26 -16.97 -38.47
CA ALA A 158 -37.37 -16.51 -39.28
C ALA A 158 -37.03 -16.59 -40.77
N ALA A 159 -35.86 -16.07 -41.18
CA ALA A 159 -35.36 -16.15 -42.55
C ALA A 159 -35.22 -17.60 -43.04
N LEU A 160 -34.72 -18.51 -42.19
CA LEU A 160 -34.64 -19.93 -42.51
C LEU A 160 -36.03 -20.57 -42.70
N ARG A 161 -37.02 -20.21 -41.87
CA ARG A 161 -38.41 -20.69 -42.03
C ARG A 161 -39.04 -20.17 -43.32
N GLU A 162 -38.82 -18.90 -43.65
CA GLU A 162 -39.27 -18.29 -44.90
C GLU A 162 -38.63 -18.98 -46.10
N ALA A 163 -37.31 -19.16 -46.10
CA ALA A 163 -36.57 -19.90 -47.13
C ALA A 163 -37.10 -21.34 -47.30
N ALA A 164 -37.33 -22.07 -46.21
CA ALA A 164 -37.90 -23.41 -46.27
C ALA A 164 -39.37 -23.42 -46.75
N SER A 165 -40.11 -22.34 -46.54
CA SER A 165 -41.47 -22.19 -47.05
C SER A 165 -41.48 -21.89 -48.55
N THR A 166 -40.58 -21.04 -49.02
CA THR A 166 -40.45 -20.68 -50.44
C THR A 166 -39.90 -21.84 -51.25
N GLU A 167 -38.95 -22.60 -50.72
CA GLU A 167 -38.47 -23.85 -51.31
C GLU A 167 -39.60 -24.87 -51.47
N ARG A 168 -40.42 -25.08 -50.43
CA ARG A 168 -41.60 -25.96 -50.51
C ARG A 168 -42.60 -25.51 -51.57
N GLN A 169 -42.86 -24.20 -51.68
CA GLN A 169 -43.74 -23.65 -52.71
C GLN A 169 -43.15 -23.83 -54.11
N ALA A 170 -41.84 -23.61 -54.28
CA ALA A 170 -41.13 -23.81 -55.54
C ALA A 170 -41.22 -25.28 -55.99
N LEU A 171 -40.99 -26.23 -55.08
CA LEU A 171 -41.13 -27.67 -55.34
C LEU A 171 -42.56 -28.04 -55.73
N GLN A 172 -43.57 -27.55 -55.02
CA GLN A 172 -44.98 -27.81 -55.36
C GLN A 172 -45.35 -27.22 -56.73
N ASN A 173 -44.85 -26.03 -57.06
CA ASN A 173 -45.09 -25.42 -58.36
C ASN A 173 -44.37 -26.17 -59.48
N ALA A 174 -43.13 -26.62 -59.25
CA ALA A 174 -42.40 -27.48 -60.18
C ALA A 174 -43.13 -28.80 -60.43
N GLU A 175 -43.64 -29.45 -59.37
CA GLU A 175 -44.41 -30.69 -59.48
C GLU A 175 -45.73 -30.49 -60.26
N LYS A 176 -46.46 -29.40 -59.98
CA LYS A 176 -47.67 -29.04 -60.75
C LYS A 176 -47.34 -28.77 -62.22
N SER A 177 -46.23 -28.09 -62.49
CA SER A 177 -45.75 -27.84 -63.85
C SER A 177 -45.40 -29.14 -64.57
N ALA A 178 -44.69 -30.05 -63.91
CA ALA A 178 -44.35 -31.37 -64.44
C ALA A 178 -45.61 -32.20 -64.76
N ARG A 179 -46.61 -32.22 -63.86
CA ARG A 179 -47.90 -32.90 -64.12
C ARG A 179 -48.65 -32.30 -65.30
N ARG A 180 -48.63 -30.97 -65.47
CA ARG A 180 -49.23 -30.31 -66.64
C ARG A 180 -48.49 -30.65 -67.93
N ALA A 181 -47.16 -30.70 -67.89
CA ALA A 181 -46.34 -31.10 -69.03
C ALA A 181 -46.63 -32.55 -69.43
N GLU A 182 -46.71 -33.48 -68.47
CA GLU A 182 -47.05 -34.88 -68.74
C GLU A 182 -48.45 -35.03 -69.35
N GLN A 183 -49.44 -34.28 -68.84
CA GLN A 183 -50.79 -34.27 -69.43
C GLN A 183 -50.81 -33.69 -70.85
N ALA A 184 -50.03 -32.63 -71.10
CA ALA A 184 -49.90 -32.05 -72.43
C ALA A 184 -49.23 -33.05 -73.40
N GLU A 185 -48.21 -33.78 -72.96
CA GLU A 185 -47.55 -34.82 -73.75
C GLU A 185 -48.49 -35.98 -74.07
N ARG A 186 -49.30 -36.45 -73.10
CA ARG A 186 -50.34 -37.47 -73.34
C ARG A 186 -51.35 -36.99 -74.39
N ARG A 187 -51.85 -35.76 -74.28
CA ARG A 187 -52.76 -35.17 -75.28
C ARG A 187 -52.11 -35.03 -76.65
N ALA A 188 -50.83 -34.67 -76.71
CA ALA A 188 -50.08 -34.59 -77.96
C ALA A 188 -49.95 -35.98 -78.61
N LYS A 189 -49.61 -37.02 -77.84
CA LYS A 189 -49.56 -38.42 -78.32
C LYS A 189 -50.93 -38.88 -78.84
N GLU A 190 -52.00 -38.62 -78.09
CA GLU A 190 -53.37 -38.93 -78.53
C GLU A 190 -53.77 -38.16 -79.80
N ALA A 191 -53.35 -36.90 -79.94
CA ALA A 191 -53.58 -36.11 -81.15
C ALA A 191 -52.84 -36.70 -82.35
N VAL A 192 -51.57 -37.09 -82.18
CA VAL A 192 -50.78 -37.78 -83.23
C VAL A 192 -51.48 -39.08 -83.66
N THR A 193 -51.89 -39.92 -82.72
CA THR A 193 -52.61 -41.17 -83.07
C THR A 193 -53.94 -40.91 -83.80
N ARG A 194 -54.64 -39.81 -83.48
CA ARG A 194 -55.85 -39.40 -84.20
C ARG A 194 -55.56 -38.93 -85.61
N VAL A 195 -54.48 -38.18 -85.80
CA VAL A 195 -54.01 -37.77 -87.13
C VAL A 195 -53.62 -38.99 -87.96
N GLU A 196 -52.86 -39.94 -87.41
CA GLU A 196 -52.49 -41.18 -88.11
C GLU A 196 -53.72 -42.01 -88.51
N LEU A 197 -54.75 -42.10 -87.66
CA LEU A 197 -56.00 -42.77 -87.99
C LEU A 197 -56.79 -42.03 -89.08
N ALA A 198 -56.79 -40.70 -89.06
CA ALA A 198 -57.43 -39.87 -90.08
C ALA A 198 -56.69 -39.96 -91.43
N GLU A 199 -55.36 -40.00 -91.42
CA GLU A 199 -54.54 -40.21 -92.62
C GLU A 199 -54.78 -41.59 -93.22
N ARG A 200 -54.84 -42.66 -92.40
CA ARG A 200 -55.21 -43.99 -92.88
C ARG A 200 -56.61 -44.05 -93.50
N ALA A 201 -57.58 -43.34 -92.92
CA ALA A 201 -58.93 -43.23 -93.48
C ALA A 201 -58.96 -42.43 -94.80
N ARG A 202 -58.15 -41.37 -94.89
CA ARG A 202 -57.98 -40.59 -96.12
C ARG A 202 -57.33 -41.43 -97.22
N ASP A 203 -56.27 -42.16 -96.89
CA ASP A 203 -55.54 -42.98 -97.86
C ASP A 203 -56.40 -44.14 -98.38
N GLN A 204 -57.28 -44.71 -97.55
CA GLN A 204 -58.31 -45.65 -97.97
C GLN A 204 -59.35 -45.00 -98.91
N ALA A 205 -59.83 -43.79 -98.58
CA ALA A 205 -60.78 -43.07 -99.44
C ALA A 205 -60.17 -42.66 -100.79
N VAL A 206 -58.87 -42.34 -100.84
CA VAL A 206 -58.14 -42.01 -102.08
C VAL A 206 -57.96 -43.26 -102.95
N GLN A 207 -57.70 -44.42 -102.37
CA GLN A 207 -57.63 -45.69 -103.11
C GLN A 207 -59.00 -46.08 -103.70
N GLU A 208 -60.09 -45.92 -102.95
CA GLU A 208 -61.45 -46.15 -103.45
C GLU A 208 -61.85 -45.15 -104.55
N LEU A 209 -61.35 -43.90 -104.50
CA LEU A 209 -61.58 -42.92 -105.57
C LEU A 209 -60.78 -43.25 -106.83
N ALA A 210 -59.53 -43.70 -106.70
CA ALA A 210 -58.66 -44.06 -107.82
C ALA A 210 -59.22 -45.25 -108.62
N GLU A 211 -59.74 -46.27 -107.94
CA GLU A 211 -60.39 -47.43 -108.57
C GLU A 211 -61.70 -47.05 -109.31
N ARG A 212 -62.38 -45.98 -108.88
CA ARG A 212 -63.59 -45.45 -109.54
C ARG A 212 -63.29 -44.60 -110.77
N VAL A 213 -62.13 -43.95 -110.82
CA VAL A 213 -61.70 -43.11 -111.95
C VAL A 213 -61.18 -43.97 -113.10
N GLU A 214 -60.41 -45.03 -112.82
CA GLU A 214 -59.93 -45.97 -113.87
C GLU A 214 -61.09 -46.73 -114.56
N ALA A 215 -62.20 -46.99 -113.85
CA ALA A 215 -63.40 -47.60 -114.42
C ALA A 215 -64.26 -46.63 -115.28
N ALA A 216 -64.03 -45.32 -115.16
CA ALA A 216 -64.78 -44.26 -115.86
C ALA A 216 -64.05 -43.75 -117.12
N GLU A 217 -62.71 -43.72 -117.12
CA GLU A 217 -61.87 -43.23 -118.23
C GLU A 217 -61.82 -44.17 -119.47
N ALA A 218 -62.34 -45.39 -119.35
CA ALA A 218 -62.47 -46.33 -120.46
C ALA A 218 -63.76 -46.15 -121.28
N ARG A 219 -64.75 -45.38 -120.79
CA ARG A 219 -66.08 -45.22 -121.43
C ARG A 219 -66.33 -43.83 -122.06
N THR A 220 -65.42 -42.88 -121.86
CA THR A 220 -65.56 -41.48 -122.29
C THR A 220 -64.75 -41.10 -123.52
N ARG A 221 -63.99 -42.05 -124.09
CA ARG A 221 -63.17 -41.83 -125.30
C ARG A 221 -63.92 -41.97 -126.64
N GLU A 222 -65.15 -42.50 -126.62
CA GLU A 222 -65.92 -42.82 -127.84
C GLU A 222 -67.15 -41.89 -128.08
N ALA A 223 -67.44 -40.94 -127.18
CA ALA A 223 -68.69 -40.15 -127.24
C ALA A 223 -68.52 -38.62 -127.26
N LEU A 224 -67.30 -38.09 -127.37
CA LEU A 224 -67.01 -36.65 -127.30
C LEU A 224 -66.52 -36.05 -128.63
N GLU A 225 -66.84 -36.69 -129.76
CA GLU A 225 -66.63 -36.14 -131.10
C GLU A 225 -67.85 -35.39 -131.68
N GLN A 226 -68.98 -35.27 -130.97
CA GLN A 226 -70.22 -34.71 -131.57
C GLN A 226 -71.00 -33.64 -130.81
N ALA A 227 -70.48 -33.00 -129.76
CA ALA A 227 -71.26 -31.90 -129.15
C ALA A 227 -70.43 -30.88 -128.36
N VAL A 228 -69.51 -30.20 -129.04
CA VAL A 228 -68.78 -29.08 -128.44
C VAL A 228 -69.65 -27.84 -128.17
N GLN A 229 -70.84 -27.61 -128.74
CA GLN A 229 -71.07 -26.22 -129.14
C GLN A 229 -72.43 -25.55 -128.87
N ALA A 230 -72.94 -25.55 -127.62
CA ALA A 230 -74.03 -24.60 -127.32
C ALA A 230 -74.28 -24.14 -125.86
N GLY A 231 -73.35 -24.18 -124.89
CA GLY A 231 -73.73 -23.55 -123.60
C GLY A 231 -72.76 -23.37 -122.43
N GLU A 232 -71.64 -24.09 -122.33
CA GLU A 232 -70.96 -24.22 -121.02
C GLU A 232 -69.80 -23.23 -120.76
N ASP A 233 -69.45 -22.39 -121.74
CA ASP A 233 -68.35 -21.42 -121.62
C ASP A 233 -68.65 -20.18 -120.75
N ALA A 234 -69.89 -20.00 -120.26
CA ALA A 234 -70.28 -18.82 -119.48
C ALA A 234 -70.30 -19.05 -117.94
N GLU A 235 -70.34 -20.30 -117.46
CA GLU A 235 -70.40 -20.63 -116.02
C GLU A 235 -69.05 -21.10 -115.45
N LEU A 236 -68.21 -21.78 -116.24
CA LEU A 236 -66.86 -22.20 -115.80
C LEU A 236 -65.98 -21.00 -115.39
N ALA A 237 -66.01 -19.92 -116.17
CA ALA A 237 -65.24 -18.70 -115.91
C ALA A 237 -65.67 -17.92 -114.65
N ARG A 238 -66.89 -18.16 -114.12
CA ARG A 238 -67.34 -17.57 -112.85
C ARG A 238 -66.89 -18.40 -111.65
N SER A 239 -66.90 -19.74 -111.76
CA SER A 239 -66.44 -20.64 -110.69
C SER A 239 -64.92 -20.63 -110.51
N GLU A 240 -64.14 -20.46 -111.59
CA GLU A 240 -62.68 -20.35 -111.55
C GLU A 240 -62.23 -19.00 -110.97
N ARG A 241 -62.96 -17.92 -111.25
CA ARG A 241 -62.70 -16.60 -110.65
C ARG A 241 -62.96 -16.59 -109.15
N ASP A 242 -63.99 -17.28 -108.68
CA ASP A 242 -64.34 -17.31 -107.26
C ASP A 242 -63.42 -18.28 -106.48
N ARG A 243 -62.98 -19.41 -107.07
CA ARG A 243 -61.89 -20.25 -106.53
C ARG A 243 -60.55 -19.52 -106.48
N ALA A 244 -60.17 -18.79 -107.53
CA ALA A 244 -58.94 -18.01 -107.53
C ALA A 244 -58.98 -16.86 -106.50
N ARG A 245 -60.15 -16.29 -106.21
CA ARG A 245 -60.33 -15.30 -105.14
C ARG A 245 -60.24 -15.92 -103.74
N GLU A 246 -60.80 -17.12 -103.55
CA GLU A 246 -60.68 -17.88 -102.30
C GLU A 246 -59.24 -18.36 -102.06
N GLU A 247 -58.52 -18.79 -103.10
CA GLU A 247 -57.11 -19.18 -103.03
C GLU A 247 -56.19 -17.97 -102.75
N VAL A 248 -56.46 -16.81 -103.35
CA VAL A 248 -55.73 -15.56 -103.04
C VAL A 248 -56.05 -15.08 -101.62
N ALA A 249 -57.30 -15.23 -101.15
CA ALA A 249 -57.67 -14.91 -99.76
C ALA A 249 -57.05 -15.89 -98.75
N ALA A 250 -57.00 -17.19 -99.06
CA ALA A 250 -56.33 -18.20 -98.26
C ALA A 250 -54.81 -17.99 -98.24
N ALA A 251 -54.20 -17.65 -99.37
CA ALA A 251 -52.78 -17.30 -99.45
C ALA A 251 -52.46 -16.01 -98.69
N ALA A 252 -53.36 -15.01 -98.70
CA ALA A 252 -53.22 -13.80 -97.90
C ALA A 252 -53.35 -14.07 -96.40
N HIS A 253 -54.28 -14.93 -95.98
CA HIS A 253 -54.42 -15.37 -94.59
C HIS A 253 -53.22 -16.18 -94.11
N ALA A 254 -52.75 -17.16 -94.89
CA ALA A 254 -51.56 -17.95 -94.59
C ALA A 254 -50.30 -17.08 -94.50
N ARG A 255 -50.18 -16.07 -95.38
CA ARG A 255 -49.09 -15.09 -95.30
C ARG A 255 -49.19 -14.24 -94.03
N GLN A 256 -50.39 -13.79 -93.64
CA GLN A 256 -50.59 -13.01 -92.42
C GLN A 256 -50.33 -13.84 -91.15
N GLU A 257 -50.67 -15.13 -91.15
CA GLU A 257 -50.33 -16.06 -90.07
C GLU A 257 -48.82 -16.31 -89.98
N ALA A 258 -48.15 -16.56 -91.12
CA ALA A 258 -46.70 -16.69 -91.16
C ALA A 258 -45.98 -15.40 -90.69
N GLU A 259 -46.49 -14.21 -91.05
CA GLU A 259 -45.96 -12.93 -90.57
C GLU A 259 -46.15 -12.78 -89.04
N ARG A 260 -47.28 -13.23 -88.48
CA ARG A 260 -47.51 -13.26 -87.02
C ARG A 260 -46.62 -14.27 -86.30
N GLU A 261 -46.38 -15.44 -86.89
CA GLU A 261 -45.49 -16.45 -86.33
C GLU A 261 -44.03 -15.99 -86.33
N VAL A 262 -43.58 -15.32 -87.39
CA VAL A 262 -42.24 -14.71 -87.45
C VAL A 262 -42.12 -13.58 -86.43
N ALA A 263 -43.15 -12.74 -86.27
CA ALA A 263 -43.17 -11.70 -85.24
C ALA A 263 -43.14 -12.30 -83.82
N ALA A 264 -43.90 -13.37 -83.57
CA ALA A 264 -43.88 -14.08 -82.29
C ALA A 264 -42.55 -14.80 -82.04
N ALA A 265 -41.91 -15.36 -83.07
CA ALA A 265 -40.58 -15.96 -82.98
C ALA A 265 -39.51 -14.91 -82.65
N ARG A 266 -39.56 -13.73 -83.28
CA ARG A 266 -38.67 -12.60 -82.96
C ARG A 266 -38.87 -12.10 -81.53
N ALA A 267 -40.11 -11.90 -81.09
CA ALA A 267 -40.39 -11.51 -79.71
C ALA A 267 -39.90 -12.53 -78.68
N ARG A 268 -40.00 -13.83 -78.97
CA ARG A 268 -39.44 -14.90 -78.12
C ARG A 268 -37.91 -14.89 -78.11
N ALA A 269 -37.26 -14.63 -79.25
CA ALA A 269 -35.81 -14.52 -79.33
C ALA A 269 -35.30 -13.31 -78.54
N GLU A 270 -35.92 -12.14 -78.69
CA GLU A 270 -35.60 -10.93 -77.92
C GLU A 270 -35.81 -11.11 -76.42
N ALA A 271 -36.90 -11.80 -76.01
CA ALA A 271 -37.13 -12.13 -74.60
C ALA A 271 -36.07 -13.10 -74.05
N ALA A 272 -35.62 -14.06 -74.84
CA ALA A 272 -34.54 -14.99 -74.46
C ALA A 272 -33.18 -14.28 -74.35
N GLU A 273 -32.88 -13.33 -75.24
CA GLU A 273 -31.68 -12.50 -75.15
C GLU A 273 -31.71 -11.60 -73.91
N GLN A 274 -32.83 -10.94 -73.62
CA GLN A 274 -32.97 -10.12 -72.41
C GLN A 274 -32.81 -10.95 -71.12
N GLU A 275 -33.32 -12.18 -71.09
CA GLU A 275 -33.14 -13.04 -69.91
C GLU A 275 -31.69 -13.55 -69.79
N ARG A 276 -31.02 -13.84 -70.90
CA ARG A 276 -29.59 -14.16 -70.90
C ARG A 276 -28.77 -12.98 -70.38
N ASP A 277 -29.04 -11.77 -70.85
CA ASP A 277 -28.30 -10.58 -70.43
C ASP A 277 -28.54 -10.26 -68.94
N ARG A 278 -29.76 -10.48 -68.44
CA ARG A 278 -30.06 -10.41 -66.99
C ARG A 278 -29.34 -11.50 -66.21
N ALA A 279 -29.27 -12.72 -66.72
CA ALA A 279 -28.55 -13.82 -66.08
C ALA A 279 -27.04 -13.53 -65.99
N VAL A 280 -26.44 -13.00 -67.06
CA VAL A 280 -25.04 -12.56 -67.09
C VAL A 280 -24.81 -11.44 -66.09
N ALA A 281 -25.66 -10.40 -66.07
CA ALA A 281 -25.53 -9.31 -65.11
C ALA A 281 -25.66 -9.77 -63.65
N ARG A 282 -26.51 -10.78 -63.35
CA ARG A 282 -26.60 -11.41 -62.03
C ARG A 282 -25.36 -12.23 -61.68
N ALA A 283 -24.76 -12.93 -62.64
CA ALA A 283 -23.53 -13.68 -62.43
C ALA A 283 -22.35 -12.74 -62.13
N GLU A 284 -22.20 -11.68 -62.92
CA GLU A 284 -21.14 -10.69 -62.68
C GLU A 284 -21.28 -9.96 -61.35
N SER A 285 -22.51 -9.65 -60.92
CA SER A 285 -22.72 -9.00 -59.62
C SER A 285 -22.42 -9.95 -58.46
N ALA A 286 -22.78 -11.24 -58.60
CA ALA A 286 -22.44 -12.28 -57.64
C ALA A 286 -20.91 -12.50 -57.55
N GLU A 287 -20.20 -12.50 -58.68
CA GLU A 287 -18.74 -12.59 -58.71
C GLU A 287 -18.07 -11.39 -58.04
N ARG A 288 -18.55 -10.16 -58.31
CA ARG A 288 -18.04 -8.96 -57.63
C ARG A 288 -18.29 -9.01 -56.12
N ALA A 289 -19.46 -9.47 -55.70
CA ALA A 289 -19.78 -9.64 -54.28
C ALA A 289 -18.91 -10.70 -53.61
N ALA A 290 -18.64 -11.84 -54.29
CA ALA A 290 -17.74 -12.87 -53.79
C ALA A 290 -16.30 -12.36 -53.66
N ALA A 291 -15.80 -11.65 -54.67
CA ALA A 291 -14.46 -11.05 -54.65
C ALA A 291 -14.31 -9.94 -53.60
N GLN A 292 -15.40 -9.24 -53.25
CA GLN A 292 -15.40 -8.29 -52.14
C GLN A 292 -15.37 -9.02 -50.80
N ALA A 293 -16.21 -10.05 -50.61
CA ALA A 293 -16.25 -10.83 -49.39
C ALA A 293 -14.91 -11.54 -49.10
N GLU A 294 -14.18 -11.99 -50.13
CA GLU A 294 -12.83 -12.55 -49.97
C GLU A 294 -11.82 -11.50 -49.52
N ARG A 295 -11.90 -10.27 -50.05
CA ARG A 295 -11.04 -9.16 -49.61
C ARG A 295 -11.33 -8.77 -48.16
N ASP A 296 -12.60 -8.67 -47.79
CA ASP A 296 -13.00 -8.34 -46.42
C ASP A 296 -12.54 -9.44 -45.43
N ARG A 297 -12.64 -10.72 -45.82
CA ARG A 297 -12.08 -11.84 -45.04
C ARG A 297 -10.56 -11.74 -44.90
N ALA A 298 -9.84 -11.39 -45.97
CA ALA A 298 -8.38 -11.23 -45.91
C ALA A 298 -7.98 -10.07 -44.98
N VAL A 299 -8.70 -8.95 -45.02
CA VAL A 299 -8.51 -7.83 -44.09
C VAL A 299 -8.76 -8.27 -42.66
N ALA A 300 -9.89 -8.91 -42.37
CA ALA A 300 -10.22 -9.38 -41.02
C ALA A 300 -9.20 -10.40 -40.47
N LEU A 301 -8.64 -11.27 -41.32
CA LEU A 301 -7.58 -12.20 -40.91
C LEU A 301 -6.27 -11.47 -40.59
N ASN A 302 -5.91 -10.45 -41.37
CA ASN A 302 -4.73 -9.64 -41.10
C ASN A 302 -4.87 -8.80 -39.82
N GLU A 303 -6.04 -8.19 -39.60
CA GLU A 303 -6.35 -7.45 -38.38
C GLU A 303 -6.31 -8.37 -37.15
N ARG A 304 -6.86 -9.59 -37.27
CA ARG A 304 -6.77 -10.60 -36.21
C ARG A 304 -5.32 -11.00 -35.92
N ALA A 305 -4.50 -11.18 -36.96
CA ALA A 305 -3.09 -11.51 -36.79
C ALA A 305 -2.31 -10.37 -36.11
N ALA A 306 -2.58 -9.12 -36.48
CA ALA A 306 -2.01 -7.94 -35.85
C ALA A 306 -2.42 -7.85 -34.37
N ALA A 307 -3.71 -8.02 -34.06
CA ALA A 307 -4.22 -8.00 -32.69
C ALA A 307 -3.62 -9.12 -31.82
N LEU A 308 -3.38 -10.31 -32.38
CA LEU A 308 -2.69 -11.40 -31.67
C LEU A 308 -1.23 -11.05 -31.38
N SER A 309 -0.51 -10.46 -32.35
CA SER A 309 0.88 -10.02 -32.16
C SER A 309 0.98 -8.91 -31.11
N GLU A 310 0.04 -7.96 -31.10
CA GLU A 310 -0.02 -6.91 -30.08
C GLU A 310 -0.33 -7.48 -28.69
N ALA A 311 -1.24 -8.46 -28.60
CA ALA A 311 -1.55 -9.14 -27.36
C ALA A 311 -0.36 -9.95 -26.81
N GLU A 312 0.42 -10.60 -27.69
CA GLU A 312 1.66 -11.28 -27.31
C GLU A 312 2.71 -10.28 -26.79
N GLN A 313 2.94 -9.18 -27.51
CA GLN A 313 3.85 -8.12 -27.03
C GLN A 313 3.41 -7.51 -25.70
N ALA A 314 2.11 -7.29 -25.51
CA ALA A 314 1.57 -6.80 -24.24
C ALA A 314 1.80 -7.80 -23.10
N ARG A 315 1.68 -9.11 -23.35
CA ARG A 315 1.98 -10.16 -22.37
C ARG A 315 3.47 -10.22 -22.04
N ASP A 316 4.34 -10.13 -23.03
CA ASP A 316 5.79 -10.14 -22.82
C ASP A 316 6.23 -8.90 -22.03
N ASN A 317 5.69 -7.73 -22.35
CA ASN A 317 5.92 -6.49 -21.61
C ASN A 317 5.42 -6.61 -20.16
N ALA A 318 4.23 -7.17 -19.95
CA ALA A 318 3.70 -7.40 -18.61
C ALA A 318 4.56 -8.39 -17.81
N ALA A 319 5.03 -9.46 -18.44
CA ALA A 319 5.93 -10.43 -17.81
C ALA A 319 7.28 -9.79 -17.42
N ALA A 320 7.84 -8.94 -18.29
CA ALA A 320 9.07 -8.20 -18.00
C ALA A 320 8.89 -7.22 -16.82
N LEU A 321 7.76 -6.49 -16.78
CA LEU A 321 7.45 -5.60 -15.65
C LEU A 321 7.26 -6.36 -14.33
N VAL A 322 6.62 -7.54 -14.37
CA VAL A 322 6.46 -8.39 -13.19
C VAL A 322 7.82 -8.92 -12.70
N ALA A 323 8.69 -9.37 -13.61
CA ALA A 323 10.03 -9.82 -13.26
C ALA A 323 10.85 -8.68 -12.62
N GLN A 324 10.81 -7.49 -13.20
CA GLN A 324 11.48 -6.31 -12.66
C GLN A 324 10.93 -5.92 -11.28
N ALA A 325 9.60 -5.97 -11.09
CA ALA A 325 8.99 -5.70 -9.80
C ALA A 325 9.40 -6.72 -8.73
N GLN A 326 9.54 -7.99 -9.09
CA GLN A 326 10.03 -9.05 -8.19
C GLN A 326 11.49 -8.84 -7.81
N GLU A 327 12.35 -8.46 -8.75
CA GLU A 327 13.76 -8.13 -8.48
C GLU A 327 13.89 -6.93 -7.55
N ASN A 328 13.13 -5.86 -7.79
CA ASN A 328 13.11 -4.67 -6.94
C ASN A 328 12.62 -5.03 -5.52
N ALA A 329 11.52 -5.78 -5.41
CA ALA A 329 11.00 -6.22 -4.11
C ALA A 329 12.01 -7.11 -3.36
N ALA A 330 12.71 -8.00 -4.06
CA ALA A 330 13.75 -8.82 -3.45
C ALA A 330 14.94 -7.98 -2.96
N ALA A 331 15.32 -6.94 -3.71
CA ALA A 331 16.36 -6.00 -3.31
C ALA A 331 15.95 -5.20 -2.06
N GLU A 332 14.73 -4.66 -2.02
CA GLU A 332 14.20 -3.93 -0.87
C GLU A 332 14.11 -4.81 0.38
N VAL A 333 13.66 -6.07 0.24
CA VAL A 333 13.62 -7.03 1.35
C VAL A 333 15.03 -7.35 1.85
N ALA A 334 16.01 -7.49 0.94
CA ALA A 334 17.40 -7.73 1.33
C ALA A 334 18.03 -6.52 2.03
N GLU A 335 17.70 -5.30 1.63
CA GLU A 335 18.13 -4.07 2.29
C GLU A 335 17.50 -3.95 3.69
N ALA A 336 16.18 -4.13 3.80
CA ALA A 336 15.49 -4.12 5.08
C ALA A 336 16.02 -5.19 6.05
N ALA A 337 16.41 -6.37 5.55
CA ALA A 337 17.04 -7.41 6.36
C ALA A 337 18.42 -6.97 6.89
N ARG A 338 19.24 -6.30 6.07
CA ARG A 338 20.55 -5.76 6.48
C ARG A 338 20.40 -4.63 7.50
N GLU A 339 19.40 -3.77 7.35
CA GLU A 339 19.09 -2.73 8.32
C GLU A 339 18.65 -3.31 9.66
N ARG A 340 17.78 -4.33 9.65
CA ARG A 340 17.40 -5.06 10.87
C ARG A 340 18.59 -5.69 11.56
N GLU A 341 19.47 -6.36 10.82
CA GLU A 341 20.68 -6.96 11.39
C GLU A 341 21.61 -5.88 11.98
N ARG A 342 21.72 -4.71 11.34
CA ARG A 342 22.48 -3.58 11.89
C ARG A 342 21.86 -3.09 13.20
N MET A 343 20.54 -2.89 13.24
CA MET A 343 19.83 -2.46 14.43
C MET A 343 19.94 -3.47 15.56
N GLU A 344 19.87 -4.77 15.27
CA GLU A 344 20.07 -5.84 16.25
C GLU A 344 21.48 -5.82 16.83
N ARG A 345 22.51 -5.61 16.00
CA ARG A 345 23.89 -5.45 16.47
C ARG A 345 24.08 -4.19 17.32
N GLU A 346 23.47 -3.07 16.94
CA GLU A 346 23.50 -1.83 17.72
C GLU A 346 22.79 -2.01 19.08
N LEU A 347 21.63 -2.67 19.11
CA LEU A 347 20.93 -3.01 20.35
C LEU A 347 21.74 -3.97 21.23
N ALA A 348 22.40 -4.96 20.65
CA ALA A 348 23.29 -5.86 21.39
C ALA A 348 24.47 -5.09 22.01
N ALA A 349 25.11 -4.20 21.25
CA ALA A 349 26.18 -3.35 21.77
C ALA A 349 25.70 -2.39 22.89
N LEU A 350 24.49 -1.83 22.74
CA LEU A 350 23.88 -1.01 23.79
C LEU A 350 23.55 -1.84 25.04
N ALA A 351 23.11 -3.08 24.88
CA ALA A 351 22.86 -3.98 26.00
C ALA A 351 24.16 -4.30 26.76
N GLU A 352 25.24 -4.61 26.04
CA GLU A 352 26.56 -4.87 26.64
C GLU A 352 27.10 -3.64 27.39
N THR A 353 26.99 -2.44 26.81
CA THR A 353 27.42 -1.20 27.48
C THR A 353 26.59 -0.91 28.73
N LEU A 354 25.29 -1.17 28.71
CA LEU A 354 24.42 -1.01 29.87
C LEU A 354 24.77 -2.03 30.98
N GLU A 355 25.07 -3.27 30.63
CA GLU A 355 25.54 -4.27 31.58
C GLU A 355 26.89 -3.88 32.20
N ALA A 356 27.83 -3.39 31.40
CA ALA A 356 29.11 -2.88 31.89
C ALA A 356 28.90 -1.71 32.88
N ALA A 357 28.07 -0.74 32.52
CA ALA A 357 27.75 0.39 33.40
C ALA A 357 27.06 -0.05 34.70
N ARG A 358 26.21 -1.09 34.66
CA ARG A 358 25.59 -1.67 35.87
C ARG A 358 26.62 -2.35 36.76
N ARG A 359 27.59 -3.06 36.20
CA ARG A 359 28.68 -3.68 36.97
C ARG A 359 29.57 -2.61 37.62
N GLU A 360 29.96 -1.58 36.87
CA GLU A 360 30.73 -0.46 37.41
C GLU A 360 29.98 0.26 38.55
N ALA A 361 28.68 0.49 38.37
CA ALA A 361 27.85 1.08 39.41
C ALA A 361 27.74 0.20 40.67
N ALA A 362 27.64 -1.13 40.50
CA ALA A 362 27.63 -2.08 41.61
C ALA A 362 28.98 -2.10 42.34
N GLU A 363 30.11 -2.13 41.62
CA GLU A 363 31.45 -2.07 42.21
C GLU A 363 31.69 -0.76 42.99
N LEU A 364 31.23 0.38 42.45
CA LEU A 364 31.30 1.66 43.15
C LEU A 364 30.45 1.66 44.42
N ALA A 365 29.24 1.09 44.36
CA ALA A 365 28.38 0.96 45.52
C ALA A 365 28.99 0.06 46.60
N GLU A 366 29.64 -1.05 46.22
CA GLU A 366 30.35 -1.93 47.15
C GLU A 366 31.56 -1.23 47.79
N ARG A 367 32.34 -0.48 47.01
CA ARG A 367 33.47 0.32 47.53
C ARG A 367 33.00 1.39 48.52
N GLU A 368 31.92 2.10 48.19
CA GLU A 368 31.33 3.06 49.11
C GLU A 368 30.80 2.40 50.39
N ALA A 369 30.13 1.25 50.26
CA ALA A 369 29.65 0.49 51.41
C ALA A 369 30.80 0.02 52.31
N ALA A 370 31.90 -0.46 51.72
CA ALA A 370 33.11 -0.85 52.45
C ALA A 370 33.74 0.35 53.17
N HIS A 371 33.92 1.48 52.48
CA HIS A 371 34.43 2.71 53.11
C HIS A 371 33.54 3.22 54.24
N ARG A 372 32.20 3.14 54.08
CA ARG A 372 31.27 3.49 55.15
C ARG A 372 31.38 2.53 56.33
N ALA A 373 31.53 1.23 56.08
CA ALA A 373 31.71 0.22 57.13
C ALA A 373 33.02 0.42 57.89
N GLU A 374 34.13 0.68 57.20
CA GLU A 374 35.42 1.02 57.80
C GLU A 374 35.35 2.30 58.63
N ALA A 375 34.70 3.34 58.11
CA ALA A 375 34.51 4.59 58.86
C ALA A 375 33.69 4.35 60.14
N VAL A 376 32.61 3.57 60.06
CA VAL A 376 31.81 3.20 61.23
C VAL A 376 32.61 2.35 62.22
N ALA A 377 33.44 1.42 61.75
CA ALA A 377 34.30 0.61 62.61
C ALA A 377 35.34 1.48 63.33
N ALA A 378 36.00 2.38 62.62
CA ALA A 378 36.97 3.32 63.19
C ALA A 378 36.33 4.26 64.23
N GLU A 379 35.10 4.74 63.99
CA GLU A 379 34.36 5.53 64.97
C GLU A 379 33.95 4.72 66.20
N ARG A 380 33.61 3.43 66.03
CA ARG A 380 33.34 2.53 67.17
C ARG A 380 34.59 2.29 67.99
N GLU A 381 35.73 2.01 67.37
CA GLU A 381 37.01 1.83 68.08
C GLU A 381 37.41 3.09 68.84
N ARG A 382 37.21 4.28 68.26
CA ARG A 382 37.41 5.57 68.96
C ARG A 382 36.46 5.70 70.14
N ALA A 383 35.18 5.37 69.97
CA ALA A 383 34.20 5.43 71.05
C ALA A 383 34.53 4.46 72.20
N ASP A 384 34.98 3.25 71.87
CA ASP A 384 35.40 2.24 72.85
C ASP A 384 36.67 2.68 73.58
N ALA A 385 37.66 3.24 72.89
CA ALA A 385 38.87 3.81 73.49
C ALA A 385 38.53 4.95 74.46
N LEU A 386 37.69 5.90 74.05
CA LEU A 386 37.23 7.00 74.91
C LEU A 386 36.41 6.48 76.10
N SER A 387 35.63 5.40 75.93
CA SER A 387 34.93 4.77 77.06
C SER A 387 35.91 4.12 78.03
N GLY A 388 36.96 3.47 77.52
CA GLY A 388 38.05 2.91 78.31
C GLY A 388 38.77 3.97 79.14
N GLU A 389 39.21 5.06 78.50
CA GLU A 389 39.83 6.21 79.18
C GLU A 389 38.90 6.80 80.26
N ARG A 390 37.61 6.97 79.96
CA ARG A 390 36.63 7.44 80.95
C ARG A 390 36.54 6.51 82.15
N ASP A 391 36.55 5.20 81.93
CA ASP A 391 36.41 4.22 82.99
C ASP A 391 37.69 4.12 83.84
N GLU A 392 38.89 4.25 83.23
CA GLU A 392 40.16 4.43 83.94
C GLU A 392 40.15 5.68 84.82
N LEU A 393 39.78 6.84 84.26
CA LEU A 393 39.66 8.10 85.01
C LEU A 393 38.65 7.99 86.17
N ARG A 394 37.58 7.21 86.01
CA ARG A 394 36.62 6.93 87.10
C ARG A 394 37.19 6.03 88.19
N VAL A 395 38.10 5.12 87.87
CA VAL A 395 38.82 4.29 88.85
C VAL A 395 39.84 5.14 89.59
N GLU A 396 40.63 5.96 88.89
CA GLU A 396 41.57 6.91 89.49
C GLU A 396 40.85 7.88 90.43
N LEU A 397 39.74 8.47 90.00
CA LEU A 397 38.93 9.36 90.84
C LEU A 397 38.42 8.65 92.10
N ARG A 398 38.06 7.36 92.01
CA ARG A 398 37.65 6.55 93.17
C ARG A 398 38.82 6.31 94.12
N LEU A 399 40.01 6.02 93.59
CA LEU A 399 41.22 5.85 94.39
C LEU A 399 41.63 7.14 95.10
N GLU A 400 41.58 8.28 94.40
CA GLU A 400 41.86 9.59 95.00
C GLU A 400 40.84 9.98 96.06
N ARG A 401 39.56 9.67 95.84
CA ARG A 401 38.53 9.84 96.89
C ARG A 401 38.82 8.98 98.11
N ALA A 402 39.18 7.72 97.92
CA ALA A 402 39.56 6.82 99.02
C ALA A 402 40.81 7.32 99.77
N ARG A 403 41.82 7.84 99.05
CA ARG A 403 43.01 8.48 99.65
C ARG A 403 42.63 9.72 100.45
N LEU A 404 41.75 10.58 99.93
CA LEU A 404 41.25 11.75 100.65
C LEU A 404 40.45 11.37 101.89
N ASP A 405 39.62 10.33 101.81
CA ASP A 405 38.85 9.83 102.94
C ASP A 405 39.76 9.20 104.02
N ASP A 406 40.81 8.49 103.63
CA ASP A 406 41.83 7.97 104.55
C ASP A 406 42.61 9.11 105.23
N VAL A 407 43.06 10.12 104.48
CA VAL A 407 43.72 11.32 105.05
C VAL A 407 42.79 12.08 106.00
N ARG A 408 41.49 12.16 105.68
CA ARG A 408 40.49 12.75 106.59
C ARG A 408 40.34 11.93 107.86
N ALA A 409 40.26 10.60 107.75
CA ALA A 409 40.18 9.71 108.90
C ALA A 409 41.44 9.82 109.78
N GLN A 410 42.63 9.88 109.18
CA GLN A 410 43.89 10.12 109.90
C GLN A 410 43.91 11.48 110.60
N LEU A 411 43.37 12.53 109.96
CA LEU A 411 43.30 13.86 110.54
C LEU A 411 42.26 13.95 111.68
N GLU A 412 41.15 13.22 111.57
CA GLU A 412 40.17 13.05 112.65
C GLU A 412 40.75 12.24 113.81
N ALA A 413 41.47 11.15 113.54
CA ALA A 413 42.18 10.37 114.55
C ALA A 413 43.23 11.22 115.28
N ALA A 414 44.07 11.97 114.55
CA ALA A 414 45.05 12.88 115.14
C ALA A 414 44.39 14.00 115.96
N ARG A 415 43.23 14.50 115.53
CA ARG A 415 42.42 15.45 116.33
C ARG A 415 41.87 14.80 117.59
N GLY A 416 41.41 13.55 117.52
CA GLY A 416 40.98 12.74 118.65
C GLY A 416 42.11 12.52 119.65
N GLU A 417 43.29 12.08 119.18
CA GLU A 417 44.49 11.93 120.01
C GLU A 417 44.93 13.25 120.64
N ALA A 418 44.90 14.35 119.89
CA ALA A 418 45.20 15.68 120.42
C ALA A 418 44.16 16.17 121.45
N ALA A 419 42.91 15.72 121.35
CA ALA A 419 41.88 15.98 122.34
C ALA A 419 42.11 15.13 123.61
N GLU A 420 42.43 13.84 123.46
CA GLU A 420 42.80 12.97 124.58
C GLU A 420 44.06 13.47 125.31
N LEU A 421 45.09 13.90 124.58
CA LEU A 421 46.31 14.47 125.17
C LEU A 421 45.99 15.77 125.93
N ARG A 422 45.06 16.59 125.41
CA ARG A 422 44.56 17.77 126.12
C ARG A 422 43.78 17.39 127.37
N GLU A 423 42.90 16.39 127.32
CA GLU A 423 42.19 15.89 128.50
C GLU A 423 43.15 15.29 129.54
N ARG A 424 44.18 14.55 129.12
CA ARG A 424 45.22 14.02 130.00
C ARG A 424 46.06 15.13 130.62
N ALA A 425 46.40 16.18 129.86
CA ALA A 425 47.09 17.36 130.37
C ALA A 425 46.22 18.13 131.39
N VAL A 426 44.93 18.34 131.09
CA VAL A 426 43.98 18.96 132.03
C VAL A 426 43.77 18.08 133.27
N ALA A 427 43.69 16.76 133.14
CA ALA A 427 43.58 15.84 134.27
C ALA A 427 44.89 15.74 135.08
N ALA A 428 46.04 15.97 134.46
CA ALA A 428 47.32 16.10 135.15
C ALA A 428 47.37 17.43 135.94
N GLU A 429 46.96 18.55 135.33
CA GLU A 429 46.82 19.86 136.01
C GLU A 429 45.85 19.78 137.21
N LEU A 430 44.71 19.10 137.07
CA LEU A 430 43.74 18.90 138.16
C LEU A 430 44.26 17.98 139.29
N ARG A 431 45.22 17.09 139.00
CA ARG A 431 45.90 16.26 140.03
C ARG A 431 47.05 17.02 140.70
N SER A 432 47.73 17.90 139.99
CA SER A 432 48.78 18.79 140.52
C SER A 432 48.21 19.93 141.38
N GLY A 433 46.95 20.34 141.15
CA GLY A 433 46.28 21.40 141.91
C GLY A 433 45.56 20.99 143.21
N ARG A 434 45.62 19.71 143.63
CA ARG A 434 45.01 19.21 144.89
C ARG A 434 46.00 18.81 145.98
N GLY A 435 47.28 19.13 145.81
CA GLY A 435 48.33 18.93 146.80
C GLY A 435 49.20 20.18 146.94
N GLY A 436 48.65 21.20 147.58
CA GLY A 436 49.31 22.48 147.87
C GLY A 436 48.41 23.35 148.72
#